data_AF-A0A964QTI4-F1
#
_entry.id   AF-A0A964QTI4-F1
#
_cell.length_a   1.000
_cell.length_b   1.000
_cell.length_c   1.000
_cell.angle_alpha   90.00
_cell.angle_beta   90.00
_cell.angle_gamma   90.00
#
_symmetry.space_group_name_H-M   'P 1'
#
loop_
_entity.id
_entity.type
_entity.pdbx_description
1 polymer ?
#
loop_
_entity_poly.entity_id
_entity_poly.type
_entity_poly.pdbx_seq_one_letter_code
_entity_poly.pdbx_strand_id
1 'polypeptide(L)'
;MNKGSEKIGVLPPEKNQEQTLAQENSEAEFQGNLEKATGEIESSKTVIMASADKRIEGMPVSSGLSKQKATEIYEQGGFAEKVSAIKKQIIELGTQTKAEVGSLTPRPRELRDFTKHYSGFWRDQLAKKILDVRGEFNQKNILVKEENLKRSETKTTLETEISILEQEIGKVLNDMESHRVNLEKEKSRIAYRIARLLGKEKKVPIEGALQEAETELERLRRELDEKKNLLGECEEIVLDETELKKAKEEIRKFYEDQKGIHDIFEQDKIKERDIANISQDKKVLFLHTLPIEGLMGNTSENNSILDTENITSIDKMRIVLGIEPTLSVSTINLSGEDVEKGFKTMYPIGLIIGKGTVLSAYGGDAGTYADSPFVRRSKYDRTLKSSVQEDISGNLQKAIKRESGSGTTHSAVELYNEVVVENPKVSGIFLDMKSFSAKKYLGMEAMKQAFRMSKELGLPVYDISPNGEMVDLTSDDLRTVTQEEILSYQCDLSTEEKVEGVKKVLKTQEKPNPEIQRKLVEISTQERSDKALSEAQEKRAVYSKKAEERLRVLKFEPTAKSILEGWKSFEEIYKNLDENASLQEELTLMFGGKTPEEIKANAESILQKATTLKGLVGSRENK
;
A
#
# COMPACT_ATOMS: atom_id res chain seq x y z
N MET A 1 30.59 51.43 -20.73
CA MET A 1 31.09 50.41 -21.67
C MET A 1 30.13 49.23 -21.63
N ASN A 2 29.50 48.93 -22.75
CA ASN A 2 28.61 47.77 -22.97
C ASN A 2 29.42 46.47 -23.03
N LYS A 3 28.83 45.39 -22.49
CA LYS A 3 28.96 43.94 -22.80
C LYS A 3 28.61 43.17 -21.51
N GLY A 4 27.73 42.18 -21.45
CA GLY A 4 26.86 41.49 -22.39
C GLY A 4 26.17 40.40 -21.56
N SER A 5 24.84 40.39 -21.54
CA SER A 5 24.04 39.43 -20.78
C SER A 5 23.87 38.13 -21.58
N GLU A 6 24.56 37.07 -21.17
CA GLU A 6 24.30 35.73 -21.67
C GLU A 6 23.03 35.17 -21.01
N LYS A 7 22.01 34.93 -21.85
CA LYS A 7 20.80 34.20 -21.50
C LYS A 7 21.17 32.73 -21.28
N ILE A 8 21.07 32.26 -20.05
CA ILE A 8 21.01 30.82 -19.75
C ILE A 8 19.65 30.32 -20.23
N GLY A 9 19.67 29.46 -21.24
CA GLY A 9 18.49 28.81 -21.78
C GLY A 9 17.88 27.86 -20.75
N VAL A 10 16.66 28.18 -20.32
CA VAL A 10 15.78 27.25 -19.62
C VAL A 10 15.31 26.22 -20.64
N LEU A 11 15.69 24.95 -20.43
CA LEU A 11 15.17 23.83 -21.21
C LEU A 11 13.63 23.73 -21.02
N PRO A 12 12.82 23.48 -22.07
CA PRO A 12 11.37 23.44 -21.94
C PRO A 12 10.88 22.23 -21.11
N PRO A 13 9.77 22.36 -20.38
CA PRO A 13 9.15 21.28 -19.59
C PRO A 13 8.49 20.17 -20.44
N GLU A 14 8.67 20.18 -21.76
CA GLU A 14 7.95 19.30 -22.69
C GLU A 14 8.35 17.82 -22.56
N LYS A 15 9.57 17.50 -22.12
CA LYS A 15 10.02 16.09 -21.97
C LYS A 15 9.36 15.33 -20.80
N ASN A 16 8.90 16.02 -19.76
CA ASN A 16 8.17 15.39 -18.65
C ASN A 16 6.67 15.25 -18.94
N GLN A 17 6.12 16.00 -19.90
CA GLN A 17 4.74 15.80 -20.35
C GLN A 17 4.64 14.61 -21.32
N GLU A 18 5.64 14.40 -22.19
CA GLU A 18 5.67 13.26 -23.11
C GLU A 18 5.79 11.91 -22.39
N GLN A 19 6.53 11.83 -21.27
CA GLN A 19 6.62 10.59 -20.48
C GLN A 19 5.32 10.27 -19.74
N THR A 20 4.63 11.26 -19.17
CA THR A 20 3.34 11.06 -18.49
C THR A 20 2.22 10.71 -19.47
N LEU A 21 2.18 11.36 -20.65
CA LEU A 21 1.25 11.01 -21.74
C LEU A 21 1.53 9.62 -22.32
N ALA A 22 2.78 9.19 -22.43
CA ALA A 22 3.13 7.84 -22.87
C ALA A 22 2.69 6.77 -21.85
N GLN A 23 2.76 7.09 -20.56
CA GLN A 23 2.36 6.17 -19.48
C GLN A 23 0.83 6.06 -19.35
N GLU A 24 0.11 7.19 -19.43
CA GLU A 24 -1.36 7.24 -19.46
C GLU A 24 -1.93 6.57 -20.72
N ASN A 25 -1.29 6.75 -21.88
CA ASN A 25 -1.67 6.04 -23.10
C ASN A 25 -1.45 4.53 -22.98
N SER A 26 -0.40 4.08 -22.28
CA SER A 26 -0.15 2.65 -22.09
C SER A 26 -1.15 1.97 -21.16
N GLU A 27 -1.64 2.68 -20.13
CA GLU A 27 -2.63 2.15 -19.18
C GLU A 27 -4.04 2.11 -19.82
N ALA A 28 -4.40 3.16 -20.57
CA ALA A 28 -5.65 3.18 -21.35
C ALA A 28 -5.64 2.14 -22.50
N GLU A 29 -4.51 1.96 -23.18
CA GLU A 29 -4.33 0.93 -24.21
C GLU A 29 -4.39 -0.48 -23.60
N PHE A 30 -3.81 -0.69 -22.42
CA PHE A 30 -3.93 -1.94 -21.67
C PHE A 30 -5.38 -2.25 -21.28
N GLN A 31 -6.11 -1.26 -20.78
CA GLN A 31 -7.50 -1.41 -20.36
C GLN A 31 -8.42 -1.66 -21.57
N GLY A 32 -8.18 -0.99 -22.68
CA GLY A 32 -8.86 -1.25 -23.96
C GLY A 32 -8.55 -2.65 -24.52
N ASN A 33 -7.30 -3.11 -24.42
CA ASN A 33 -6.90 -4.47 -24.84
C ASN A 33 -7.53 -5.54 -23.93
N LEU A 34 -7.66 -5.28 -22.63
CA LEU A 34 -8.33 -6.18 -21.67
C LEU A 34 -9.83 -6.30 -21.96
N GLU A 35 -10.50 -5.18 -22.21
CA GLU A 35 -11.93 -5.16 -22.57
C GLU A 35 -12.17 -5.85 -23.91
N LYS A 36 -11.29 -5.61 -24.90
CA LYS A 36 -11.35 -6.29 -26.21
C LYS A 36 -11.16 -7.80 -26.08
N ALA A 37 -10.15 -8.26 -25.34
CA ALA A 37 -9.92 -9.68 -25.10
C ALA A 37 -11.10 -10.33 -24.35
N THR A 38 -11.67 -9.64 -23.36
CA THR A 38 -12.85 -10.11 -22.62
C THR A 38 -14.08 -10.20 -23.54
N GLY A 39 -14.27 -9.22 -24.42
CA GLY A 39 -15.33 -9.23 -25.43
C GLY A 39 -15.17 -10.34 -26.47
N GLU A 40 -13.94 -10.60 -26.93
CA GLU A 40 -13.64 -11.70 -27.87
C GLU A 40 -13.86 -13.08 -27.23
N ILE A 41 -13.58 -13.24 -25.93
CA ILE A 41 -13.85 -14.46 -25.17
C ILE A 41 -15.37 -14.69 -25.03
N GLU A 42 -16.14 -13.67 -24.63
CA GLU A 42 -17.60 -13.82 -24.50
C GLU A 42 -18.29 -14.00 -25.86
N SER A 43 -17.80 -13.34 -26.91
CA SER A 43 -18.28 -13.57 -28.28
C SER A 43 -17.99 -15.00 -28.76
N SER A 44 -16.76 -15.49 -28.55
CA SER A 44 -16.38 -16.86 -28.93
C SER A 44 -17.18 -17.91 -28.15
N LYS A 45 -17.40 -17.69 -26.86
CA LYS A 45 -18.25 -18.53 -26.01
C LYS A 45 -19.70 -18.56 -26.52
N THR A 46 -20.24 -17.40 -26.89
CA THR A 46 -21.60 -17.30 -27.45
C THR A 46 -21.71 -18.03 -28.80
N VAL A 47 -20.72 -17.89 -29.68
CA VAL A 47 -20.67 -18.57 -30.98
C VAL A 47 -20.51 -20.09 -30.82
N ILE A 48 -19.68 -20.55 -29.87
CA ILE A 48 -19.49 -21.97 -29.57
C ILE A 48 -20.78 -22.57 -29.00
N MET A 49 -21.46 -21.87 -28.07
CA MET A 49 -22.74 -22.34 -27.53
C MET A 49 -23.84 -22.36 -28.60
N ALA A 50 -23.97 -21.31 -29.40
CA ALA A 50 -24.92 -21.27 -30.51
C ALA A 50 -24.62 -22.33 -31.59
N SER A 51 -23.35 -22.64 -31.86
CA SER A 51 -22.95 -23.74 -32.75
C SER A 51 -23.22 -25.12 -32.15
N ALA A 52 -23.11 -25.28 -30.82
CA ALA A 52 -23.46 -26.52 -30.14
C ALA A 52 -24.97 -26.74 -30.18
N ASP A 53 -25.76 -25.71 -29.88
CA ASP A 53 -27.22 -25.74 -29.90
C ASP A 53 -27.76 -26.00 -31.32
N LYS A 54 -27.21 -25.34 -32.36
CA LYS A 54 -27.57 -25.63 -33.76
C LYS A 54 -27.22 -27.05 -34.21
N ARG A 55 -26.14 -27.64 -33.70
CA ARG A 55 -25.77 -29.04 -34.03
C ARG A 55 -26.65 -30.04 -33.29
N ILE A 56 -27.16 -29.68 -32.11
CA ILE A 56 -28.13 -30.47 -31.34
C ILE A 56 -29.52 -30.38 -31.99
N GLU A 57 -29.95 -29.21 -32.45
CA GLU A 57 -31.25 -29.00 -33.11
C GLU A 57 -31.29 -29.50 -34.56
N GLY A 58 -30.15 -29.50 -35.27
CA GLY A 58 -30.03 -29.99 -36.65
C GLY A 58 -29.83 -31.50 -36.79
N MET A 59 -29.66 -32.23 -35.69
CA MET A 59 -29.59 -33.69 -35.73
C MET A 59 -31.00 -34.26 -35.96
N PRO A 60 -31.24 -35.00 -37.06
CA PRO A 60 -32.54 -35.62 -37.27
C PRO A 60 -32.81 -36.61 -36.13
N VAL A 61 -34.04 -36.57 -35.62
CA VAL A 61 -34.62 -37.49 -34.62
C VAL A 61 -34.48 -38.99 -35.03
N SER A 62 -33.94 -39.29 -36.21
CA SER A 62 -33.70 -40.63 -36.73
C SER A 62 -32.30 -41.22 -36.47
N SER A 63 -31.32 -40.47 -35.95
CA SER A 63 -30.06 -41.09 -35.49
C SER A 63 -30.04 -41.10 -33.97
N GLY A 64 -30.42 -42.22 -33.36
CA GLY A 64 -30.44 -42.45 -31.90
C GLY A 64 -29.07 -42.37 -31.22
N LEU A 65 -28.35 -41.26 -31.38
CA LEU A 65 -27.21 -40.93 -30.53
C LEU A 65 -27.76 -40.39 -29.21
N SER A 66 -27.82 -41.28 -28.23
CA SER A 66 -28.07 -40.91 -26.84
C SER A 66 -27.10 -39.81 -26.39
N LYS A 67 -27.54 -38.97 -25.45
CA LYS A 67 -26.75 -37.94 -24.75
C LYS A 67 -25.33 -38.43 -24.35
N GLN A 68 -25.21 -39.72 -24.06
CA GLN A 68 -23.98 -40.46 -23.75
C GLN A 68 -22.90 -40.37 -24.83
N LYS A 69 -23.28 -40.40 -26.12
CA LYS A 69 -22.36 -40.44 -27.25
C LYS A 69 -21.86 -39.04 -27.66
N ALA A 70 -22.63 -38.00 -27.35
CA ALA A 70 -22.17 -36.61 -27.43
C ALA A 70 -21.15 -36.31 -26.31
N THR A 71 -21.35 -36.88 -25.11
CA THR A 71 -20.36 -36.85 -24.03
C THR A 71 -19.09 -37.62 -24.42
N GLU A 72 -19.21 -38.81 -24.99
CA GLU A 72 -18.06 -39.56 -25.51
C GLU A 72 -17.29 -38.79 -26.58
N ILE A 73 -17.94 -38.06 -27.50
CA ILE A 73 -17.23 -37.25 -28.51
C ILE A 73 -16.52 -36.05 -27.87
N TYR A 74 -17.13 -35.44 -26.83
CA TYR A 74 -16.50 -34.36 -26.07
C TYR A 74 -15.25 -34.86 -25.31
N GLU A 75 -15.26 -36.12 -24.87
CA GLU A 75 -14.15 -36.79 -24.17
C GLU A 75 -13.11 -37.40 -25.13
N GLN A 76 -13.52 -37.96 -26.27
CA GLN A 76 -12.66 -38.75 -27.19
C GLN A 76 -11.87 -37.90 -28.20
N GLY A 77 -12.13 -36.59 -28.30
CA GLY A 77 -11.41 -35.71 -29.24
C GLY A 77 -10.21 -34.96 -28.66
N GLY A 78 -9.87 -35.19 -27.39
CA GLY A 78 -8.92 -34.35 -26.64
C GLY A 78 -9.35 -32.88 -26.57
N PHE A 79 -10.62 -32.58 -26.84
CA PHE A 79 -11.16 -31.22 -26.84
C PHE A 79 -11.27 -30.67 -25.42
N ALA A 80 -11.76 -31.47 -24.49
CA ALA A 80 -11.76 -31.14 -23.05
C ALA A 80 -10.33 -30.87 -22.54
N GLU A 81 -9.34 -31.64 -22.99
CA GLU A 81 -7.93 -31.48 -22.63
C GLU A 81 -7.33 -30.23 -23.27
N LYS A 82 -7.67 -29.91 -24.52
CA LYS A 82 -7.27 -28.65 -25.19
C LYS A 82 -7.86 -27.42 -24.51
N VAL A 83 -9.15 -27.46 -24.15
CA VAL A 83 -9.80 -26.36 -23.41
C VAL A 83 -9.18 -26.21 -22.02
N SER A 84 -8.90 -27.33 -21.35
CA SER A 84 -8.20 -27.33 -20.04
C SER A 84 -6.78 -26.76 -20.15
N ALA A 85 -6.03 -27.13 -21.20
CA ALA A 85 -4.69 -26.63 -21.46
C ALA A 85 -4.66 -25.12 -21.77
N ILE A 86 -5.58 -24.63 -22.59
CA ILE A 86 -5.74 -23.20 -22.89
C ILE A 86 -6.10 -22.43 -21.62
N LYS A 87 -7.05 -22.94 -20.82
CA LYS A 87 -7.42 -22.33 -19.54
C LYS A 87 -6.23 -22.27 -18.59
N LYS A 88 -5.41 -23.32 -18.54
CA LYS A 88 -4.19 -23.36 -17.73
C LYS A 88 -3.15 -22.33 -18.20
N GLN A 89 -2.92 -22.20 -19.51
CA GLN A 89 -2.02 -21.19 -20.08
C GLN A 89 -2.48 -19.76 -19.80
N ILE A 90 -3.78 -19.47 -19.91
CA ILE A 90 -4.34 -18.15 -19.59
C ILE A 90 -4.15 -17.84 -18.10
N ILE A 91 -4.35 -18.82 -17.22
CA ILE A 91 -4.12 -18.65 -15.78
C ILE A 91 -2.63 -18.42 -15.49
N GLU A 92 -1.72 -19.19 -16.10
CA GLU A 92 -0.27 -19.04 -15.95
C GLU A 92 0.24 -17.68 -16.47
N LEU A 93 -0.21 -17.24 -17.64
CA LEU A 93 0.07 -15.90 -18.17
C LEU A 93 -0.47 -14.81 -17.25
N GLY A 94 -1.73 -14.93 -16.80
CA GLY A 94 -2.32 -13.98 -15.85
C GLY A 94 -1.60 -13.95 -14.50
N THR A 95 -1.02 -15.06 -14.04
CA THR A 95 -0.22 -15.11 -12.81
C THR A 95 1.19 -14.55 -13.01
N GLN A 96 1.84 -14.82 -14.14
CA GLN A 96 3.14 -14.23 -14.48
C GLN A 96 3.03 -12.71 -14.66
N THR A 97 2.06 -12.23 -15.44
CA THR A 97 1.84 -10.78 -15.61
C THR A 97 1.44 -10.10 -14.30
N LYS A 98 0.64 -10.74 -13.45
CA LYS A 98 0.33 -10.20 -12.11
C LYS A 98 1.53 -10.23 -11.15
N ALA A 99 2.45 -11.19 -11.30
CA ALA A 99 3.69 -11.23 -10.53
C ALA A 99 4.69 -10.16 -11.01
N GLU A 100 4.79 -9.93 -12.33
CA GLU A 100 5.64 -8.89 -12.92
C GLU A 100 5.09 -7.49 -12.62
N VAL A 101 3.79 -7.23 -12.82
CA VAL A 101 3.16 -5.95 -12.50
C VAL A 101 3.06 -5.71 -10.98
N GLY A 102 2.73 -6.76 -10.22
CA GLY A 102 2.69 -6.71 -8.75
C GLY A 102 4.06 -6.53 -8.09
N SER A 103 5.16 -6.68 -8.85
CA SER A 103 6.52 -6.36 -8.41
C SER A 103 6.92 -4.90 -8.66
N LEU A 104 6.16 -4.16 -9.48
CA LEU A 104 6.47 -2.79 -9.91
C LEU A 104 5.56 -1.73 -9.27
N THR A 105 4.46 -2.13 -8.62
CA THR A 105 3.61 -1.22 -7.86
C THR A 105 3.45 -1.72 -6.43
N PRO A 106 3.74 -0.90 -5.40
CA PRO A 106 3.56 -1.30 -4.02
C PRO A 106 2.12 -1.69 -3.78
N ARG A 107 1.91 -2.76 -3.00
CA ARG A 107 0.56 -3.16 -2.62
C ARG A 107 -0.07 -1.99 -1.84
N PRO A 108 -1.38 -1.71 -1.98
CA PRO A 108 -2.04 -0.62 -1.24
C PRO A 108 -1.81 -0.65 0.28
N ARG A 109 -1.52 -1.84 0.83
CA ARG A 109 -1.14 -2.03 2.23
C ARG A 109 0.26 -1.51 2.56
N GLU A 110 1.24 -1.76 1.70
CA GLU A 110 2.64 -1.33 1.88
C GLU A 110 2.73 0.20 1.85
N LEU A 111 2.12 0.85 0.86
CA LEU A 111 2.08 2.32 0.79
C LEU A 111 1.33 2.93 1.99
N ARG A 112 0.27 2.27 2.48
CA ARG A 112 -0.46 2.72 3.67
C ARG A 112 0.39 2.60 4.93
N ASP A 113 1.18 1.54 5.06
CA ASP A 113 2.08 1.33 6.19
C ASP A 113 3.26 2.31 6.12
N PHE A 114 3.83 2.54 4.93
CA PHE A 114 4.85 3.56 4.66
C PHE A 114 4.36 4.97 5.04
N THR A 115 3.22 5.41 4.50
CA THR A 115 2.65 6.73 4.81
C THR A 115 2.26 6.87 6.28
N LYS A 116 1.90 5.78 6.96
CA LYS A 116 1.67 5.79 8.41
C LYS A 116 2.95 6.09 9.17
N HIS A 117 4.06 5.49 8.74
CA HIS A 117 5.33 5.54 9.42
C HIS A 117 6.09 6.83 9.14
N TYR A 118 6.28 7.18 7.86
CA TYR A 118 7.11 8.32 7.44
C TYR A 118 6.33 9.63 7.25
N SER A 119 5.00 9.55 7.10
CA SER A 119 4.14 10.69 6.74
C SER A 119 2.88 10.79 7.62
N GLY A 120 2.92 10.16 8.80
CA GLY A 120 1.75 9.97 9.67
C GLY A 120 1.04 11.28 10.03
N PHE A 121 1.79 12.32 10.39
CA PHE A 121 1.22 13.62 10.70
C PHE A 121 0.48 14.27 9.53
N TRP A 122 1.06 14.25 8.33
CA TRP A 122 0.43 14.85 7.16
C TRP A 122 -0.80 14.05 6.73
N ARG A 123 -0.71 12.73 6.87
CA ARG A 123 -1.85 11.83 6.70
C ARG A 123 -2.98 12.13 7.71
N ASP A 124 -2.66 12.38 8.97
CA ASP A 124 -3.65 12.67 10.01
C ASP A 124 -4.27 14.06 9.82
N GLN A 125 -3.48 15.07 9.45
CA GLN A 125 -3.97 16.40 9.09
C GLN A 125 -4.93 16.33 7.90
N LEU A 126 -4.54 15.59 6.86
CA LEU A 126 -5.38 15.36 5.69
C LEU A 126 -6.67 14.61 6.07
N ALA A 127 -6.56 13.54 6.86
CA ALA A 127 -7.72 12.78 7.33
C ALA A 127 -8.69 13.65 8.13
N LYS A 128 -8.19 14.51 9.03
CA LYS A 128 -9.01 15.46 9.78
C LYS A 128 -9.72 16.44 8.85
N LYS A 129 -8.99 17.07 7.93
CA LYS A 129 -9.56 17.99 6.93
C LYS A 129 -10.69 17.33 6.13
N ILE A 130 -10.52 16.07 5.71
CA ILE A 130 -11.55 15.33 4.97
C ILE A 130 -12.76 15.00 5.84
N LEU A 131 -12.54 14.64 7.11
CA LEU A 131 -13.63 14.39 8.05
C LEU A 131 -14.47 15.65 8.26
N ASP A 132 -13.82 16.81 8.40
CA ASP A 132 -14.47 18.10 8.55
C ASP A 132 -15.31 18.44 7.30
N VAL A 133 -14.72 18.35 6.10
CA VAL A 133 -15.42 18.59 4.81
C VAL A 133 -16.62 17.62 4.64
N ARG A 134 -16.46 16.34 5.00
CA ARG A 134 -17.56 15.37 4.93
C ARG A 134 -18.66 15.69 5.95
N GLY A 135 -18.28 16.11 7.14
CA GLY A 135 -19.22 16.53 8.19
C GLY A 135 -20.10 17.68 7.71
N GLU A 136 -19.48 18.73 7.17
CA GLU A 136 -20.18 19.88 6.61
C GLU A 136 -21.07 19.51 5.42
N PHE A 137 -20.56 18.72 4.48
CA PHE A 137 -21.33 18.24 3.33
C PHE A 137 -22.56 17.43 3.75
N ASN A 138 -22.41 16.53 4.74
CA ASN A 138 -23.52 15.73 5.25
C ASN A 138 -24.59 16.59 5.93
N GLN A 139 -24.19 17.61 6.69
CA GLN A 139 -25.14 18.56 7.29
C GLN A 139 -25.91 19.33 6.21
N LYS A 140 -25.20 19.87 5.20
CA LYS A 140 -25.84 20.54 4.05
C LYS A 140 -26.81 19.60 3.31
N ASN A 141 -26.42 18.33 3.11
CA ASN A 141 -27.26 17.33 2.46
C ASN A 141 -28.56 17.04 3.23
N ILE A 142 -28.49 16.96 4.56
CA ILE A 142 -29.68 16.77 5.40
C ILE A 142 -30.63 17.96 5.22
N LEU A 143 -30.12 19.19 5.31
CA LEU A 143 -30.92 20.40 5.14
C LEU A 143 -31.56 20.49 3.75
N VAL A 144 -30.79 20.20 2.69
CA VAL A 144 -31.30 20.18 1.31
C VAL A 144 -32.38 19.12 1.13
N LYS A 145 -32.22 17.93 1.73
CA LYS A 145 -33.26 16.89 1.70
C LYS A 145 -34.54 17.30 2.41
N GLU A 146 -34.42 17.93 3.59
CA GLU A 146 -35.58 18.45 4.31
C GLU A 146 -36.29 19.55 3.53
N GLU A 147 -35.54 20.44 2.87
CA GLU A 147 -36.12 21.50 2.05
C GLU A 147 -36.78 20.95 0.78
N ASN A 148 -36.13 20.00 0.09
CA ASN A 148 -36.72 19.33 -1.07
C ASN A 148 -37.98 18.52 -0.70
N LEU A 149 -38.04 17.94 0.50
CA LEU A 149 -39.25 17.28 0.98
C LEU A 149 -40.41 18.29 1.14
N LYS A 150 -40.16 19.44 1.79
CA LYS A 150 -41.16 20.52 1.92
C LYS A 150 -41.60 21.08 0.56
N ARG A 151 -40.67 21.21 -0.38
CA ARG A 151 -40.97 21.61 -1.77
C ARG A 151 -41.81 20.56 -2.48
N SER A 152 -41.51 19.27 -2.30
CA SER A 152 -42.30 18.17 -2.87
C SER A 152 -43.73 18.12 -2.33
N GLU A 153 -43.92 18.38 -1.04
CA GLU A 153 -45.25 18.50 -0.42
C GLU A 153 -46.03 19.69 -1.00
N THR A 154 -45.37 20.86 -1.10
CA THR A 154 -45.95 22.06 -1.74
C THR A 154 -46.30 21.78 -3.20
N LYS A 155 -45.41 21.14 -3.95
CA LYS A 155 -45.61 20.76 -5.35
C LYS A 155 -46.84 19.87 -5.52
N THR A 156 -46.97 18.83 -4.69
CA THR A 156 -48.13 17.91 -4.72
C THR A 156 -49.44 18.65 -4.41
N THR A 157 -49.39 19.61 -3.48
CA THR A 157 -50.54 20.45 -3.13
C THR A 157 -50.93 21.36 -4.30
N LEU A 158 -49.97 22.04 -4.92
CA LEU A 158 -50.18 22.90 -6.08
C LEU A 158 -50.70 22.11 -7.30
N GLU A 159 -50.19 20.91 -7.55
CA GLU A 159 -50.69 20.02 -8.61
C GLU A 159 -52.15 19.63 -8.38
N THR A 160 -52.53 19.39 -7.12
CA THR A 160 -53.92 19.09 -6.75
C THR A 160 -54.83 20.31 -6.94
N GLU A 161 -54.39 21.50 -6.50
CA GLU A 161 -55.13 22.75 -6.69
C GLU A 161 -55.31 23.11 -8.17
N ILE A 162 -54.26 22.96 -8.98
CA ILE A 162 -54.31 23.13 -10.44
C ILE A 162 -55.34 22.18 -11.05
N SER A 163 -55.33 20.91 -10.65
CA SER A 163 -56.31 19.93 -11.16
C SER A 163 -57.75 20.30 -10.78
N ILE A 164 -57.98 20.87 -9.59
CA ILE A 164 -59.31 21.34 -9.17
C ILE A 164 -59.75 22.54 -10.02
N LEU A 165 -58.87 23.54 -10.20
CA LEU A 165 -59.15 24.72 -11.02
C LEU A 165 -59.43 24.35 -12.49
N GLU A 166 -58.69 23.40 -13.06
CA GLU A 166 -58.94 22.92 -14.43
C GLU A 166 -60.32 22.23 -14.55
N GLN A 167 -60.76 21.49 -13.53
CA GLN A 167 -62.11 20.93 -13.49
C GLN A 167 -63.20 22.01 -13.36
N GLU A 168 -62.98 23.02 -12.52
CA GLU A 168 -63.91 24.15 -12.35
C GLU A 168 -64.05 24.97 -13.63
N ILE A 169 -62.94 25.29 -14.29
CA ILE A 169 -62.92 25.92 -15.61
C ILE A 169 -63.72 25.07 -16.61
N GLY A 170 -63.53 23.74 -16.60
CA GLY A 170 -64.30 22.83 -17.44
C GLY A 170 -65.81 22.88 -17.19
N LYS A 171 -66.24 23.00 -15.92
CA LYS A 171 -67.66 23.17 -15.56
C LYS A 171 -68.22 24.50 -16.06
N VAL A 172 -67.52 25.61 -15.82
CA VAL A 172 -67.95 26.94 -16.26
C VAL A 172 -68.04 27.01 -17.78
N LEU A 173 -67.10 26.41 -18.51
CA LEU A 173 -67.16 26.33 -19.98
C LEU A 173 -68.39 25.54 -20.46
N ASN A 174 -68.73 24.43 -19.82
CA ASN A 174 -69.94 23.65 -20.13
C ASN A 174 -71.23 24.44 -19.83
N ASP A 175 -71.27 25.16 -18.70
CA ASP A 175 -72.41 26.00 -18.32
C ASP A 175 -72.57 27.16 -19.30
N MET A 176 -71.48 27.82 -19.69
CA MET A 176 -71.47 28.86 -20.73
C MET A 176 -72.00 28.34 -22.05
N GLU A 177 -71.60 27.14 -22.48
CA GLU A 177 -72.07 26.54 -23.73
C GLU A 177 -73.56 26.19 -23.64
N SER A 178 -74.01 25.63 -22.52
CA SER A 178 -75.44 25.39 -22.24
C SER A 178 -76.24 26.70 -22.29
N HIS A 179 -75.75 27.76 -21.66
CA HIS A 179 -76.35 29.09 -21.70
C HIS A 179 -76.34 29.69 -23.11
N ARG A 180 -75.29 29.50 -23.91
CA ARG A 180 -75.25 29.91 -25.33
C ARG A 180 -76.31 29.20 -26.16
N VAL A 181 -76.39 27.87 -26.08
CA VAL A 181 -77.40 27.07 -26.78
C VAL A 181 -78.82 27.49 -26.38
N ASN A 182 -79.05 27.74 -25.09
CA ASN A 182 -80.34 28.21 -24.60
C ASN A 182 -80.65 29.64 -25.05
N LEU A 183 -79.67 30.54 -25.03
CA LEU A 183 -79.80 31.90 -25.54
C LEU A 183 -80.12 31.90 -27.03
N GLU A 184 -79.51 31.02 -27.82
CA GLU A 184 -79.77 30.90 -29.26
C GLU A 184 -81.19 30.37 -29.55
N LYS A 185 -81.65 29.40 -28.75
CA LYS A 185 -83.05 28.92 -28.77
C LYS A 185 -84.03 30.02 -28.34
N GLU A 186 -83.74 30.78 -27.29
CA GLU A 186 -84.58 31.88 -26.83
C GLU A 186 -84.57 33.06 -27.81
N LYS A 187 -83.42 33.46 -28.33
CA LYS A 187 -83.30 34.46 -29.39
C LYS A 187 -84.05 34.03 -30.64
N SER A 188 -84.04 32.74 -31.01
CA SER A 188 -84.88 32.22 -32.10
C SER A 188 -86.38 32.33 -31.80
N ARG A 189 -86.81 32.00 -30.58
CA ARG A 189 -88.21 32.15 -30.13
C ARG A 189 -88.65 33.62 -30.02
N ILE A 190 -87.79 34.48 -29.52
CA ILE A 190 -88.00 35.92 -29.33
C ILE A 190 -87.93 36.61 -30.68
N ALA A 191 -86.99 36.29 -31.57
CA ALA A 191 -86.96 36.78 -32.95
C ALA A 191 -88.23 36.37 -33.70
N TYR A 192 -88.72 35.14 -33.51
CA TYR A 192 -90.04 34.72 -34.03
C TYR A 192 -91.21 35.53 -33.44
N ARG A 193 -91.12 35.94 -32.16
CA ARG A 193 -92.13 36.78 -31.47
C ARG A 193 -92.02 38.28 -31.78
N ILE A 194 -90.82 38.80 -32.00
CA ILE A 194 -90.50 40.20 -32.33
C ILE A 194 -90.73 40.45 -33.81
N ALA A 195 -90.40 39.50 -34.71
CA ALA A 195 -90.84 39.52 -36.10
C ALA A 195 -92.37 39.54 -36.22
N ARG A 196 -93.09 39.03 -35.20
CA ARG A 196 -94.54 39.12 -35.09
C ARG A 196 -95.06 40.44 -34.48
N LEU A 197 -94.22 41.26 -33.83
CA LEU A 197 -94.68 42.40 -33.02
C LEU A 197 -93.92 43.74 -33.18
N LEU A 198 -92.84 43.82 -33.96
CA LEU A 198 -92.09 45.06 -34.27
C LEU A 198 -91.67 45.90 -33.03
N GLY A 199 -90.42 45.72 -32.58
CA GLY A 199 -89.59 46.89 -32.22
C GLY A 199 -89.36 47.27 -30.75
N LYS A 200 -89.21 46.33 -29.79
CA LYS A 200 -88.50 46.63 -28.52
C LYS A 200 -87.61 45.46 -28.08
N GLU A 201 -86.30 45.68 -28.09
CA GLU A 201 -85.31 44.77 -27.50
C GLU A 201 -85.42 44.79 -25.98
N LYS A 202 -85.93 43.70 -25.40
CA LYS A 202 -85.67 43.38 -24.00
C LYS A 202 -84.41 42.53 -23.96
N LYS A 203 -83.38 42.97 -23.22
CA LYS A 203 -82.24 42.12 -22.86
C LYS A 203 -82.76 40.83 -22.25
N VAL A 204 -82.27 39.71 -22.78
CA VAL A 204 -82.67 38.37 -22.33
C VAL A 204 -81.93 38.11 -21.01
N PRO A 205 -82.59 37.66 -19.92
CA PRO A 205 -81.93 37.39 -18.64
C PRO A 205 -80.69 36.48 -18.74
N ILE A 206 -80.66 35.60 -19.75
CA ILE A 206 -79.56 34.68 -20.04
C ILE A 206 -78.26 35.41 -20.47
N GLU A 207 -78.35 36.64 -21.02
CA GLU A 207 -77.15 37.43 -21.37
C GLU A 207 -76.38 37.90 -20.13
N GLY A 208 -77.08 38.21 -19.03
CA GLY A 208 -76.45 38.56 -17.76
C GLY A 208 -75.70 37.37 -17.14
N ALA A 209 -76.32 36.18 -17.16
CA ALA A 209 -75.70 34.94 -16.69
C ALA A 209 -74.45 34.56 -17.51
N LEU A 210 -74.46 34.81 -18.82
CA LEU A 210 -73.30 34.58 -19.68
C LEU A 210 -72.12 35.50 -19.30
N GLN A 211 -72.41 36.78 -19.03
CA GLN A 211 -71.41 37.78 -18.67
C GLN A 211 -70.81 37.52 -17.27
N GLU A 212 -71.62 37.04 -16.33
CA GLU A 212 -71.16 36.57 -15.01
C GLU A 212 -70.23 35.35 -15.15
N ALA A 213 -70.61 34.38 -15.99
CA ALA A 213 -69.79 33.20 -16.26
C ALA A 213 -68.46 33.52 -16.97
N GLU A 214 -68.46 34.50 -17.89
CA GLU A 214 -67.23 35.01 -18.54
C GLU A 214 -66.29 35.66 -17.53
N THR A 215 -66.84 36.45 -16.60
CA THR A 215 -66.05 37.10 -15.53
C THR A 215 -65.44 36.07 -14.59
N GLU A 216 -66.21 35.04 -14.22
CA GLU A 216 -65.74 33.95 -13.36
C GLU A 216 -64.68 33.09 -14.06
N LEU A 217 -64.85 32.81 -15.35
CA LEU A 217 -63.85 32.09 -16.16
C LEU A 217 -62.52 32.84 -16.19
N GLU A 218 -62.54 34.17 -16.37
CA GLU A 218 -61.33 34.97 -16.40
C GLU A 218 -60.65 35.04 -15.03
N ARG A 219 -61.43 35.08 -13.93
CA ARG A 219 -60.91 34.98 -12.56
C ARG A 219 -60.18 33.65 -12.35
N LEU A 220 -60.82 32.52 -12.69
CA LEU A 220 -60.25 31.18 -12.54
C LEU A 220 -58.99 30.97 -13.40
N ARG A 221 -58.94 31.55 -14.61
CA ARG A 221 -57.75 31.48 -15.47
C ARG A 221 -56.55 32.22 -14.86
N ARG A 222 -56.76 33.40 -14.29
CA ARG A 222 -55.69 34.14 -13.60
C ARG A 222 -55.15 33.35 -12.40
N GLU A 223 -56.05 32.76 -11.63
CA GLU A 223 -55.70 31.92 -10.48
C GLU A 223 -54.93 30.66 -10.93
N LEU A 224 -55.34 30.01 -12.02
CA LEU A 224 -54.62 28.88 -12.61
C LEU A 224 -53.20 29.26 -13.05
N ASP A 225 -53.05 30.39 -13.74
CA ASP A 225 -51.75 30.88 -14.21
C ASP A 225 -50.83 31.21 -13.04
N GLU A 226 -51.35 31.83 -11.97
CA GLU A 226 -50.60 32.10 -10.73
C GLU A 226 -50.10 30.79 -10.09
N LYS A 227 -50.96 29.79 -9.97
CA LYS A 227 -50.59 28.48 -9.40
C LYS A 227 -49.58 27.73 -10.25
N LYS A 228 -49.69 27.80 -11.59
CA LYS A 228 -48.70 27.22 -12.52
C LYS A 228 -47.33 27.90 -12.41
N ASN A 229 -47.30 29.22 -12.20
CA ASN A 229 -46.05 29.94 -11.95
C ASN A 229 -45.40 29.50 -10.63
N LEU A 230 -46.16 29.43 -9.54
CA LEU A 230 -45.66 28.94 -8.25
C LEU A 230 -45.15 27.49 -8.31
N LEU A 231 -45.81 26.64 -9.11
CA LEU A 231 -45.36 25.27 -9.35
C LEU A 231 -43.99 25.24 -10.05
N GLY A 232 -43.75 26.17 -10.99
CA GLY A 232 -42.47 26.35 -11.66
C GLY A 232 -41.34 26.78 -10.73
N GLU A 233 -41.64 27.46 -9.62
CA GLU A 233 -40.65 27.88 -8.62
C GLU A 233 -40.24 26.75 -7.65
N CYS A 234 -40.98 25.63 -7.63
CA CYS A 234 -40.74 24.49 -6.75
C CYS A 234 -39.66 23.52 -7.27
N GLU A 235 -38.62 24.02 -7.94
CA GLU A 235 -37.50 23.20 -8.41
C GLU A 235 -36.70 22.59 -7.24
N GLU A 236 -36.16 21.38 -7.46
CA GLU A 236 -35.31 20.72 -6.49
C GLU A 236 -33.97 21.45 -6.34
N ILE A 237 -33.54 21.62 -5.09
CA ILE A 237 -32.21 22.13 -4.80
C ILE A 237 -31.20 21.00 -5.04
N VAL A 238 -30.23 21.28 -5.91
CA VAL A 238 -29.08 20.39 -6.16
C VAL A 238 -27.95 20.76 -5.22
N LEU A 239 -27.43 19.76 -4.50
CA LEU A 239 -26.32 19.94 -3.58
C LEU A 239 -24.98 20.10 -4.33
N ASP A 240 -24.19 21.12 -3.98
CA ASP A 240 -22.86 21.32 -4.53
C ASP A 240 -21.85 20.31 -3.96
N GLU A 241 -21.28 19.47 -4.84
CA GLU A 241 -20.27 18.46 -4.50
C GLU A 241 -18.83 18.92 -4.72
N THR A 242 -18.60 20.18 -5.11
CA THR A 242 -17.29 20.68 -5.53
C THR A 242 -16.23 20.53 -4.44
N GLU A 243 -16.57 20.84 -3.18
CA GLU A 243 -15.65 20.71 -2.03
C GLU A 243 -15.28 19.24 -1.77
N LEU A 244 -16.26 18.32 -1.89
CA LEU A 244 -16.03 16.89 -1.71
C LEU A 244 -15.14 16.32 -2.83
N LYS A 245 -15.31 16.79 -4.07
CA LYS A 245 -14.45 16.43 -5.20
C LYS A 245 -13.02 16.92 -5.00
N LYS A 246 -12.83 18.18 -4.57
CA LYS A 246 -11.50 18.73 -4.23
C LYS A 246 -10.83 17.93 -3.11
N ALA A 247 -11.57 17.57 -2.05
CA ALA A 247 -11.02 16.77 -0.96
C ALA A 247 -10.59 15.36 -1.42
N LYS A 248 -11.34 14.72 -2.33
CA LYS A 248 -10.94 13.44 -2.94
C LYS A 248 -9.67 13.57 -3.78
N GLU A 249 -9.54 14.66 -4.53
CA GLU A 249 -8.35 14.93 -5.34
C GLU A 249 -7.11 15.17 -4.47
N GLU A 250 -7.26 15.89 -3.35
CA GLU A 250 -6.16 16.06 -2.39
C GLU A 250 -5.68 14.73 -1.79
N ILE A 251 -6.59 13.78 -1.51
CA ILE A 251 -6.23 12.42 -1.07
C ILE A 251 -5.42 11.72 -2.14
N ARG A 252 -5.93 11.73 -3.37
CA ARG A 252 -5.31 11.06 -4.51
C ARG A 252 -3.89 11.58 -4.70
N LYS A 253 -3.74 12.90 -4.82
CA LYS A 253 -2.44 13.56 -4.96
C LYS A 253 -1.50 13.24 -3.81
N PHE A 254 -1.98 13.22 -2.56
CA PHE A 254 -1.16 12.83 -1.42
C PHE A 254 -0.60 11.41 -1.59
N TYR A 255 -1.42 10.41 -1.91
CA TYR A 255 -0.93 9.04 -2.07
C TYR A 255 -0.07 8.85 -3.32
N GLU A 256 -0.32 9.61 -4.40
CA GLU A 256 0.54 9.63 -5.59
C GLU A 256 1.94 10.20 -5.27
N ASP A 257 2.00 11.37 -4.60
CA ASP A 257 3.26 11.96 -4.12
C ASP A 257 4.02 10.96 -3.23
N GLN A 258 3.31 10.30 -2.30
CA GLN A 258 3.92 9.34 -1.37
C GLN A 258 4.36 8.04 -2.05
N LYS A 259 3.70 7.63 -3.13
CA LYS A 259 4.11 6.46 -3.91
C LYS A 259 5.47 6.68 -4.55
N GLY A 260 5.71 7.85 -5.14
CA GLY A 260 7.01 8.21 -5.71
C GLY A 260 8.14 8.11 -4.66
N ILE A 261 7.92 8.68 -3.47
CA ILE A 261 8.88 8.62 -2.36
C ILE A 261 9.10 7.17 -1.89
N HIS A 262 8.03 6.38 -1.76
CA HIS A 262 8.11 4.98 -1.35
C HIS A 262 8.96 4.16 -2.33
N ASP A 263 8.71 4.31 -3.63
CA ASP A 263 9.37 3.51 -4.66
C ASP A 263 10.87 3.83 -4.72
N ILE A 264 11.24 5.11 -4.59
CA ILE A 264 12.63 5.55 -4.46
C ILE A 264 13.25 4.97 -3.17
N PHE A 265 12.54 5.09 -2.05
CA PHE A 265 13.05 4.60 -0.77
C PHE A 265 13.38 3.10 -0.80
N GLU A 266 12.48 2.27 -1.32
CA GLU A 266 12.69 0.81 -1.39
C GLU A 266 13.78 0.42 -2.39
N GLN A 267 13.94 1.16 -3.50
CA GLN A 267 15.04 0.95 -4.44
C GLN A 267 16.41 1.27 -3.80
N ASP A 268 16.48 2.40 -3.10
CA ASP A 268 17.71 2.90 -2.48
C ASP A 268 18.09 2.18 -1.19
N LYS A 269 17.11 1.58 -0.51
CA LYS A 269 17.17 1.11 0.88
C LYS A 269 18.44 0.34 1.21
N ILE A 270 18.79 -0.61 0.34
CA ILE A 270 19.91 -1.52 0.58
C ILE A 270 21.24 -0.86 0.22
N LYS A 271 21.33 -0.11 -0.88
CA LYS A 271 22.63 0.37 -1.40
C LYS A 271 22.97 1.79 -0.96
N GLU A 272 22.00 2.69 -1.05
CA GLU A 272 22.26 4.13 -0.90
C GLU A 272 21.82 4.68 0.46
N ARG A 273 21.06 3.88 1.23
CA ARG A 273 20.55 4.26 2.56
C ARG A 273 21.06 3.38 3.69
N ASP A 274 21.60 2.20 3.42
CA ASP A 274 22.14 1.34 4.48
C ASP A 274 23.47 1.89 5.03
N ILE A 275 23.50 2.15 6.32
CA ILE A 275 24.67 2.72 7.02
C ILE A 275 25.92 1.86 6.81
N ALA A 276 25.82 0.53 6.85
CA ALA A 276 26.99 -0.34 6.77
C ALA A 276 27.62 -0.25 5.38
N ASN A 277 26.80 -0.32 4.34
CA ASN A 277 27.25 -0.18 2.95
C ASN A 277 27.84 1.22 2.70
N ILE A 278 27.14 2.27 3.12
CA ILE A 278 27.64 3.65 2.98
C ILE A 278 28.99 3.83 3.69
N SER A 279 29.12 3.31 4.91
CA SER A 279 30.34 3.43 5.71
C SER A 279 31.52 2.78 4.99
N GLN A 280 31.33 1.58 4.44
CA GLN A 280 32.36 0.84 3.71
C GLN A 280 32.71 1.49 2.37
N ASP A 281 31.70 1.88 1.59
CA ASP A 281 31.85 2.43 0.24
C ASP A 281 32.49 3.83 0.26
N LYS A 282 32.01 4.68 1.17
CA LYS A 282 32.45 6.08 1.28
C LYS A 282 33.57 6.29 2.30
N LYS A 283 34.01 5.22 2.99
CA LYS A 283 35.05 5.25 4.03
C LYS A 283 34.76 6.30 5.10
N VAL A 284 33.55 6.24 5.65
CA VAL A 284 33.07 7.15 6.70
C VAL A 284 32.53 6.40 7.92
N LEU A 285 32.59 7.02 9.09
CA LEU A 285 31.86 6.58 10.29
C LEU A 285 30.68 7.51 10.58
N PHE A 286 29.61 6.93 11.11
CA PHE A 286 28.45 7.66 11.60
C PHE A 286 28.51 7.75 13.12
N LEU A 287 28.60 8.96 13.65
CA LEU A 287 28.78 9.23 15.07
C LEU A 287 27.58 9.99 15.64
N HIS A 288 27.06 9.53 16.78
CA HIS A 288 26.08 10.25 17.58
C HIS A 288 26.73 10.74 18.87
N THR A 289 27.00 12.04 18.99
CA THR A 289 27.65 12.62 20.16
C THR A 289 26.72 12.63 21.37
N LEU A 290 27.23 12.30 22.56
CA LEU A 290 26.50 12.33 23.82
C LEU A 290 27.09 13.38 24.77
N PRO A 291 26.25 14.15 25.51
CA PRO A 291 26.75 15.10 26.48
C PRO A 291 27.43 14.39 27.68
N ILE A 292 28.35 15.10 28.31
CA ILE A 292 29.01 14.65 29.54
C ILE A 292 28.16 15.06 30.74
N GLU A 293 27.82 14.09 31.60
CA GLU A 293 26.97 14.31 32.77
C GLU A 293 27.53 15.40 33.69
N GLY A 294 26.67 16.33 34.11
CA GLY A 294 27.02 17.39 35.07
C GLY A 294 27.91 18.52 34.53
N LEU A 295 28.41 18.43 33.29
CA LEU A 295 29.35 19.41 32.73
C LEU A 295 28.83 20.13 31.49
N MET A 296 27.88 19.53 30.78
CA MET A 296 27.33 20.09 29.55
C MET A 296 25.81 20.05 29.64
N GLY A 297 25.17 21.15 29.23
CA GLY A 297 23.71 21.23 29.23
C GLY A 297 23.12 20.08 28.41
N ASN A 298 22.27 19.27 29.04
CA ASN A 298 21.38 18.39 28.30
C ASN A 298 20.41 19.30 27.54
N THR A 299 20.66 19.51 26.25
CA THR A 299 19.84 20.41 25.42
C THR A 299 18.47 19.78 25.18
N SER A 300 17.56 19.99 26.13
CA SER A 300 16.14 19.62 26.09
C SER A 300 15.35 20.44 25.05
N GLU A 301 15.89 21.59 24.62
CA GLU A 301 15.20 22.57 23.77
C GLU A 301 14.67 21.99 22.44
N ASN A 302 15.22 20.87 21.95
CA ASN A 302 14.79 20.23 20.70
C ASN A 302 14.07 18.89 20.89
N ASN A 303 13.77 18.49 22.12
CA ASN A 303 13.08 17.22 22.42
C ASN A 303 12.03 17.41 23.52
N SER A 304 10.79 17.69 23.13
CA SER A 304 9.64 17.84 24.04
C SER A 304 9.15 16.51 24.63
N ILE A 305 9.75 15.38 24.23
CA ILE A 305 9.24 14.03 24.51
C ILE A 305 9.98 13.37 25.67
N LEU A 306 11.24 13.73 25.86
CA LEU A 306 12.08 13.20 26.92
C LEU A 306 12.51 14.35 27.80
N ASP A 307 12.31 14.21 29.10
CA ASP A 307 12.94 15.07 30.07
C ASP A 307 14.45 14.77 30.07
N THR A 308 15.18 15.46 29.21
CA THR A 308 16.60 15.18 29.08
C THR A 308 17.40 15.69 30.28
N GLU A 309 16.84 16.51 31.16
CA GLU A 309 17.55 17.04 32.33
C GLU A 309 17.75 15.95 33.39
N ASN A 310 16.77 15.06 33.54
CA ASN A 310 16.76 14.00 34.56
C ASN A 310 17.27 12.63 34.07
N ILE A 311 17.75 12.52 32.84
CA ILE A 311 18.30 11.27 32.30
C ILE A 311 19.84 11.30 32.24
N THR A 312 20.44 10.21 32.69
CA THR A 312 21.89 9.99 32.57
C THR A 312 22.27 9.61 31.14
N SER A 313 23.55 9.69 30.79
CA SER A 313 24.04 9.26 29.47
C SER A 313 23.93 7.75 29.27
N ILE A 314 23.99 6.97 30.35
CA ILE A 314 23.67 5.53 30.31
C ILE A 314 22.20 5.31 30.01
N ASP A 315 21.29 6.10 30.59
CA ASP A 315 19.87 5.99 30.27
C ASP A 315 19.62 6.33 28.80
N LYS A 316 20.26 7.38 28.27
CA LYS A 316 20.22 7.70 26.84
C LYS A 316 20.73 6.55 25.98
N MET A 317 21.82 5.89 26.38
CA MET A 317 22.34 4.75 25.64
C MET A 317 21.38 3.55 25.69
N ARG A 318 20.73 3.30 26.84
CA ARG A 318 19.66 2.30 26.96
C ARG A 318 18.45 2.62 26.10
N ILE A 319 18.12 3.90 25.88
CA ILE A 319 17.11 4.31 24.90
C ILE A 319 17.56 3.88 23.50
N VAL A 320 18.77 4.26 23.11
CA VAL A 320 19.28 3.95 21.77
C VAL A 320 19.30 2.44 21.50
N LEU A 321 19.84 1.65 22.43
CA LEU A 321 19.93 0.20 22.30
C LEU A 321 18.58 -0.53 22.48
N GLY A 322 17.67 0.05 23.26
CA GLY A 322 16.42 -0.57 23.67
C GLY A 322 15.27 -0.31 22.70
N ILE A 323 14.99 0.97 22.39
CA ILE A 323 13.89 1.34 21.48
C ILE A 323 14.35 1.56 20.05
N GLU A 324 15.65 1.78 19.82
CA GLU A 324 16.23 2.06 18.50
C GLU A 324 15.55 3.27 17.84
N PRO A 325 15.63 4.45 18.47
CA PRO A 325 14.92 5.64 18.01
C PRO A 325 15.56 6.16 16.73
N THR A 326 14.84 7.01 15.99
CA THR A 326 15.41 7.74 14.87
C THR A 326 16.36 8.80 15.42
N LEU A 327 17.64 8.71 15.05
CA LEU A 327 18.72 9.57 15.55
C LEU A 327 19.21 10.53 14.48
N SER A 328 19.73 11.66 14.96
CA SER A 328 20.59 12.54 14.17
C SER A 328 22.03 12.18 14.45
N VAL A 329 22.83 11.97 13.41
CA VAL A 329 24.24 11.57 13.51
C VAL A 329 25.08 12.45 12.59
N SER A 330 26.36 12.55 12.87
CA SER A 330 27.33 13.20 11.99
C SER A 330 28.19 12.16 11.30
N THR A 331 28.70 12.49 10.11
CA THR A 331 29.66 11.64 9.41
C THR A 331 31.08 12.13 9.66
N ILE A 332 32.00 11.20 9.83
CA ILE A 332 33.43 11.47 9.87
C ILE A 332 34.08 10.72 8.72
N ASN A 333 34.76 11.45 7.85
CA ASN A 333 35.53 10.86 6.78
C ASN A 333 36.82 10.25 7.35
N LEU A 334 37.12 9.01 6.99
CA LEU A 334 38.35 8.31 7.39
C LEU A 334 39.44 8.39 6.32
N SER A 335 39.15 8.91 5.13
CA SER A 335 40.09 8.94 4.00
C SER A 335 40.03 10.25 3.21
N GLY A 336 41.20 10.83 2.88
CA GLY A 336 41.29 11.99 1.98
C GLY A 336 42.24 13.09 2.46
N GLU A 337 42.32 14.17 1.69
CA GLU A 337 42.99 15.42 2.10
C GLU A 337 42.10 16.14 3.14
N ASP A 338 42.67 16.67 4.23
CA ASP A 338 41.99 17.39 5.33
C ASP A 338 41.22 16.60 6.42
N VAL A 339 41.43 15.28 6.57
CA VAL A 339 40.86 14.49 7.71
C VAL A 339 41.14 15.16 9.06
N GLU A 340 42.39 15.62 9.26
CA GLU A 340 42.81 16.26 10.52
C GLU A 340 42.15 17.60 10.81
N LYS A 341 41.85 18.39 9.77
CA LYS A 341 41.15 19.69 9.91
C LYS A 341 39.64 19.50 10.04
N GLY A 342 39.14 18.36 9.56
CA GLY A 342 37.74 18.01 9.59
C GLY A 342 37.27 17.50 10.94
N PHE A 343 38.06 16.72 11.69
CA PHE A 343 37.57 16.06 12.89
C PHE A 343 37.14 17.07 13.99
N LYS A 344 35.83 17.30 14.11
CA LYS A 344 35.20 18.17 15.11
C LYS A 344 33.92 17.50 15.57
N THR A 345 33.89 17.06 16.82
CA THR A 345 32.70 16.51 17.46
C THR A 345 32.14 17.52 18.44
N MET A 346 30.81 17.67 18.49
CA MET A 346 30.14 18.57 19.46
C MET A 346 30.46 18.17 20.91
N TYR A 347 30.46 16.86 21.17
CA TYR A 347 30.89 16.28 22.43
C TYR A 347 31.97 15.23 22.16
N PRO A 348 32.95 15.09 23.06
CA PRO A 348 34.11 14.24 22.82
C PRO A 348 33.86 12.76 23.15
N ILE A 349 32.59 12.40 23.35
CA ILE A 349 32.12 11.04 23.60
C ILE A 349 30.82 10.83 22.84
N GLY A 350 30.57 9.61 22.39
CA GLY A 350 29.28 9.23 21.85
C GLY A 350 29.26 7.81 21.31
N LEU A 351 28.37 7.56 20.37
CA LEU A 351 28.10 6.25 19.81
C LEU A 351 28.59 6.17 18.37
N ILE A 352 29.16 5.02 18.01
CA ILE A 352 29.41 4.64 16.62
C ILE A 352 28.19 3.87 16.14
N ILE A 353 27.55 4.34 15.07
CA ILE A 353 26.39 3.69 14.46
C ILE A 353 26.87 2.86 13.28
N GLY A 354 26.74 1.55 13.38
CA GLY A 354 27.24 0.62 12.36
C GLY A 354 26.19 0.08 11.40
N LYS A 355 24.91 0.08 11.80
CA LYS A 355 23.78 -0.22 10.91
C LYS A 355 22.62 0.73 11.16
N GLY A 356 21.68 0.75 10.22
CA GLY A 356 20.51 1.61 10.23
C GLY A 356 20.19 2.07 8.81
N THR A 357 19.05 2.71 8.63
CA THR A 357 18.65 3.24 7.33
C THR A 357 18.67 4.77 7.37
N VAL A 358 19.34 5.38 6.42
CA VAL A 358 19.38 6.83 6.27
C VAL A 358 18.07 7.33 5.66
N LEU A 359 17.39 8.20 6.40
CA LEU A 359 16.15 8.83 5.97
C LEU A 359 16.39 10.15 5.22
N SER A 360 17.31 10.97 5.73
CA SER A 360 17.67 12.25 5.15
C SER A 360 19.11 12.64 5.52
N ALA A 361 19.70 13.51 4.71
CA ALA A 361 21.04 14.07 4.96
C ALA A 361 21.02 15.55 4.64
N TYR A 362 21.59 16.36 5.52
CA TYR A 362 21.67 17.81 5.36
C TYR A 362 23.13 18.22 5.47
N GLY A 363 23.62 18.91 4.44
CA GLY A 363 24.84 19.68 4.53
C GLY A 363 24.50 21.07 5.06
N GLY A 364 25.11 21.46 6.17
CA GLY A 364 25.03 22.82 6.71
C GLY A 364 23.87 22.97 7.69
N ASP A 365 24.16 23.64 8.80
CA ASP A 365 23.33 23.91 9.98
C ASP A 365 22.43 22.76 10.51
N ALA A 366 22.70 22.35 11.76
CA ALA A 366 22.03 21.26 12.46
C ALA A 366 20.57 21.64 12.75
N GLY A 367 19.66 21.04 12.00
CA GLY A 367 18.34 21.56 11.79
C GLY A 367 17.22 20.61 12.10
N THR A 368 17.43 19.37 12.55
CA THR A 368 16.27 18.50 12.83
C THR A 368 15.74 18.61 14.25
N TYR A 369 14.43 18.48 14.41
CA TYR A 369 13.78 18.30 15.70
C TYR A 369 13.10 16.93 15.76
N ALA A 370 12.99 16.37 16.97
CA ALA A 370 12.26 15.14 17.20
C ALA A 370 10.77 15.47 17.38
N ASP A 371 9.93 14.96 16.49
CA ASP A 371 8.47 15.05 16.60
C ASP A 371 7.91 13.82 17.34
N SER A 372 8.60 12.69 17.20
CA SER A 372 8.37 11.43 17.90
C SER A 372 9.72 10.72 18.14
N PRO A 373 9.82 9.71 19.02
CA PRO A 373 11.04 8.89 19.14
C PRO A 373 11.47 8.25 17.81
N PHE A 374 10.53 8.04 16.88
CA PHE A 374 10.76 7.39 15.60
C PHE A 374 10.65 8.36 14.41
N VAL A 375 10.30 9.62 14.65
CA VAL A 375 10.11 10.63 13.60
C VAL A 375 10.93 11.87 13.91
N ARG A 376 11.88 12.16 13.02
CA ARG A 376 12.62 13.43 13.00
C ARG A 376 12.24 14.23 11.77
N ARG A 377 12.23 15.55 11.91
CA ARG A 377 11.90 16.48 10.82
C ARG A 377 12.90 17.61 10.71
N SER A 378 13.11 18.07 9.49
CA SER A 378 13.86 19.30 9.24
C SER A 378 13.11 20.51 9.77
N LYS A 379 13.81 21.43 10.45
CA LYS A 379 13.33 22.78 10.79
C LYS A 379 13.17 23.65 9.55
N TYR A 380 13.94 23.36 8.50
CA TYR A 380 14.08 24.21 7.31
C TYR A 380 13.21 23.73 6.14
N ASP A 381 13.02 22.42 6.01
CA ASP A 381 12.17 21.85 4.96
C ASP A 381 10.76 21.56 5.47
N ARG A 382 9.93 22.61 5.47
CA ARG A 382 8.50 22.51 5.79
C ARG A 382 7.66 21.96 4.62
N THR A 383 8.27 21.82 3.44
CA THR A 383 7.59 21.38 2.22
C THR A 383 7.59 19.87 2.07
N LEU A 384 8.60 19.19 2.61
CA LEU A 384 8.65 17.73 2.70
C LEU A 384 7.48 17.20 3.55
N LYS A 385 6.58 16.50 2.88
CA LYS A 385 5.45 15.79 3.52
C LYS A 385 5.83 14.40 4.06
N SER A 386 7.11 14.05 3.99
CA SER A 386 7.70 12.79 4.44
C SER A 386 8.98 13.08 5.22
N SER A 387 9.33 12.24 6.19
CA SER A 387 10.65 12.25 6.82
C SER A 387 11.76 11.66 5.94
N VAL A 388 11.39 11.03 4.82
CA VAL A 388 12.30 10.48 3.82
C VAL A 388 12.58 11.53 2.74
N GLN A 389 13.86 11.76 2.48
CA GLN A 389 14.34 12.61 1.40
C GLN A 389 14.60 11.77 0.15
N GLU A 390 14.10 12.22 -1.01
CA GLU A 390 14.20 11.51 -2.30
C GLU A 390 15.66 11.39 -2.78
N ASP A 391 16.36 12.51 -3.02
CA ASP A 391 17.79 12.51 -3.44
C ASP A 391 18.71 12.28 -2.24
N ILE A 392 18.84 11.04 -1.76
CA ILE A 392 19.71 10.77 -0.62
C ILE A 392 21.19 10.77 -1.00
N SER A 393 21.55 10.22 -2.16
CA SER A 393 22.95 10.03 -2.55
C SER A 393 23.68 11.37 -2.70
N GLY A 394 23.07 12.33 -3.40
CA GLY A 394 23.64 13.66 -3.59
C GLY A 394 23.77 14.42 -2.27
N ASN A 395 22.75 14.36 -1.42
CA ASN A 395 22.77 15.05 -0.13
C ASN A 395 23.74 14.41 0.88
N LEU A 396 23.87 13.10 0.87
CA LEU A 396 24.85 12.38 1.68
C LEU A 396 26.29 12.68 1.24
N GLN A 397 26.54 12.80 -0.07
CA GLN A 397 27.85 13.26 -0.56
C GLN A 397 28.18 14.66 -0.06
N LYS A 398 27.22 15.60 -0.10
CA LYS A 398 27.38 16.95 0.44
C LYS A 398 27.65 16.92 1.95
N ALA A 399 26.90 16.13 2.71
CA ALA A 399 27.08 15.98 4.15
C ALA A 399 28.46 15.40 4.51
N ILE A 400 28.95 14.41 3.75
CA ILE A 400 30.28 13.81 3.95
C ILE A 400 31.40 14.78 3.60
N LYS A 401 31.29 15.47 2.45
CA LYS A 401 32.29 16.44 2.00
C LYS A 401 32.22 17.79 2.73
N ARG A 402 31.15 18.02 3.50
CA ARG A 402 30.81 19.31 4.13
C ARG A 402 30.63 20.45 3.12
N GLU A 403 30.23 20.09 1.90
CA GLU A 403 29.90 21.02 0.83
C GLU A 403 28.52 21.60 1.08
N SER A 404 28.44 22.56 1.99
CA SER A 404 27.22 23.30 2.25
C SER A 404 27.55 24.70 2.69
N GLY A 405 27.44 25.65 1.76
CA GLY A 405 27.53 27.07 2.06
C GLY A 405 28.40 27.88 1.11
N SER A 406 28.34 27.66 -0.21
CA SER A 406 28.72 28.73 -1.15
C SER A 406 27.62 29.80 -1.12
N GLY A 407 27.74 30.79 -0.25
CA GLY A 407 26.76 31.88 -0.21
C GLY A 407 26.92 32.84 0.95
N THR A 408 27.92 33.72 0.87
CA THR A 408 27.84 35.12 1.33
C THR A 408 27.01 35.39 2.59
N THR A 409 27.60 35.29 3.78
CA THR A 409 27.64 36.38 4.77
C THR A 409 28.36 35.91 6.03
N HIS A 410 29.03 36.87 6.67
CA HIS A 410 29.92 36.72 7.80
C HIS A 410 29.21 36.28 9.10
N SER A 411 28.98 34.99 9.29
CA SER A 411 28.83 34.45 10.65
C SER A 411 29.55 33.11 10.78
N ALA A 412 30.31 32.97 11.86
CA ALA A 412 31.07 31.80 12.25
C ALA A 412 30.14 30.66 12.72
N VAL A 413 29.15 30.29 11.91
CA VAL A 413 28.36 29.07 12.14
C VAL A 413 29.16 27.94 11.52
N GLU A 414 29.83 27.17 12.38
CA GLU A 414 30.53 25.95 11.97
C GLU A 414 29.55 25.05 11.19
N LEU A 415 29.95 24.63 10.00
CA LEU A 415 29.13 23.83 9.10
C LEU A 415 28.92 22.42 9.70
N TYR A 416 27.82 22.24 10.44
CA TYR A 416 27.40 20.94 10.92
C TYR A 416 26.95 20.05 9.75
N ASN A 417 27.29 18.76 9.82
CA ASN A 417 26.76 17.72 8.95
C ASN A 417 25.82 16.83 9.75
N GLU A 418 24.56 16.75 9.30
CA GLU A 418 23.52 16.01 9.97
C GLU A 418 22.94 14.94 9.03
N VAL A 419 22.90 13.71 9.50
CA VAL A 419 22.27 12.58 8.83
C VAL A 419 21.24 11.98 9.77
N VAL A 420 20.03 11.77 9.29
CA VAL A 420 18.94 11.16 10.07
C VAL A 420 18.91 9.67 9.78
N VAL A 421 18.98 8.86 10.84
CA VAL A 421 19.10 7.40 10.76
C VAL A 421 17.98 6.76 11.56
N GLU A 422 17.19 5.90 10.93
CA GLU A 422 16.22 5.04 11.61
C GLU A 422 16.83 3.68 11.99
N ASN A 423 16.24 3.05 13.02
CA ASN A 423 16.63 1.75 13.55
C ASN A 423 18.16 1.59 13.71
N PRO A 424 18.83 2.55 14.38
CA PRO A 424 20.29 2.54 14.50
C PRO A 424 20.76 1.34 15.31
N LYS A 425 21.83 0.69 14.85
CA LYS A 425 22.57 -0.33 15.62
C LYS A 425 23.93 0.22 16.03
N VAL A 426 24.22 0.11 17.31
CA VAL A 426 25.45 0.64 17.91
C VAL A 426 26.57 -0.40 17.80
N SER A 427 27.71 0.05 17.27
CA SER A 427 28.93 -0.75 17.11
C SER A 427 30.00 -0.45 18.15
N GLY A 428 29.85 0.62 18.93
CA GLY A 428 30.78 0.96 19.99
C GLY A 428 30.57 2.35 20.53
N ILE A 429 31.39 2.70 21.52
CA ILE A 429 31.50 4.04 22.08
C ILE A 429 32.74 4.68 21.45
N PHE A 430 32.62 5.90 20.92
CA PHE A 430 33.80 6.64 20.51
C PHE A 430 34.23 7.63 21.60
N LEU A 431 35.53 7.87 21.68
CA LEU A 431 36.18 8.93 22.43
C LEU A 431 37.05 9.74 21.48
N ASP A 432 36.95 11.08 21.58
CA ASP A 432 37.90 12.00 20.95
C ASP A 432 38.95 12.39 21.98
N MET A 433 40.01 11.58 22.09
CA MET A 433 41.07 11.82 23.07
C MET A 433 41.84 13.12 22.81
N LYS A 434 41.90 13.60 21.56
CA LYS A 434 42.64 14.83 21.22
C LYS A 434 41.93 16.08 21.75
N SER A 435 40.60 16.10 21.76
CA SER A 435 39.81 17.18 22.36
C SER A 435 40.11 17.41 23.86
N PHE A 436 40.61 16.38 24.55
CA PHE A 436 40.92 16.41 25.98
C PHE A 436 42.16 17.23 26.31
N SER A 437 43.06 17.42 25.35
CA SER A 437 44.29 18.19 25.53
C SER A 437 44.02 19.66 25.91
N ALA A 438 42.90 20.23 25.43
CA ALA A 438 42.49 21.59 25.75
C ALA A 438 41.74 21.70 27.10
N LYS A 439 41.07 20.63 27.56
CA LYS A 439 40.26 20.63 28.79
C LYS A 439 40.35 19.29 29.54
N LYS A 440 41.49 19.06 30.19
CA LYS A 440 41.85 17.79 30.87
C LYS A 440 40.77 17.20 31.77
N TYR A 441 40.04 18.03 32.53
CA TYR A 441 38.98 17.57 33.42
C TYR A 441 37.77 16.99 32.67
N LEU A 442 37.32 17.65 31.58
CA LEU A 442 36.24 17.15 30.73
C LEU A 442 36.61 15.80 30.10
N GLY A 443 37.88 15.64 29.72
CA GLY A 443 38.36 14.37 29.17
C GLY A 443 38.37 13.21 30.16
N MET A 444 38.73 13.48 31.42
CA MET A 444 38.65 12.47 32.47
C MET A 444 37.21 12.03 32.74
N GLU A 445 36.25 12.95 32.79
CA GLU A 445 34.85 12.59 33.00
C GLU A 445 34.25 11.86 31.78
N ALA A 446 34.59 12.28 30.56
CA ALA A 446 34.21 11.54 29.35
C ALA A 446 34.76 10.10 29.36
N MET A 447 36.03 9.90 29.69
CA MET A 447 36.62 8.56 29.81
C MET A 447 35.90 7.73 30.87
N LYS A 448 35.69 8.26 32.08
CA LYS A 448 34.97 7.55 33.15
C LYS A 448 33.57 7.13 32.69
N GLN A 449 32.85 8.03 32.02
CA GLN A 449 31.53 7.77 31.50
C GLN A 449 31.55 6.68 30.41
N ALA A 450 32.50 6.75 29.46
CA ALA A 450 32.68 5.74 28.41
C ALA A 450 32.97 4.34 28.97
N PHE A 451 33.91 4.22 29.91
CA PHE A 451 34.25 2.94 30.50
C PHE A 451 33.15 2.39 31.42
N ARG A 452 32.41 3.26 32.10
CA ARG A 452 31.21 2.84 32.84
C ARG A 452 30.14 2.29 31.89
N MET A 453 29.87 3.01 30.80
CA MET A 453 28.95 2.60 29.74
C MET A 453 29.36 1.27 29.10
N SER A 454 30.64 1.12 28.76
CA SER A 454 31.23 -0.12 28.25
C SER A 454 31.01 -1.29 29.20
N LYS A 455 31.33 -1.11 30.48
CA LYS A 455 31.16 -2.15 31.50
C LYS A 455 29.70 -2.54 31.73
N GLU A 456 28.78 -1.57 31.74
CA GLU A 456 27.36 -1.82 32.00
C GLU A 456 26.62 -2.42 30.80
N LEU A 457 27.04 -2.08 29.57
CA LEU A 457 26.30 -2.42 28.34
C LEU A 457 27.10 -3.28 27.35
N GLY A 458 28.28 -3.73 27.75
CA GLY A 458 29.14 -4.64 26.98
C GLY A 458 29.77 -4.02 25.73
N LEU A 459 29.72 -2.70 25.57
CA LEU A 459 30.16 -2.00 24.37
C LEU A 459 31.68 -1.76 24.36
N PRO A 460 32.38 -2.00 23.25
CA PRO A 460 33.79 -1.60 23.11
C PRO A 460 33.93 -0.08 23.08
N VAL A 461 35.09 0.41 23.53
CA VAL A 461 35.43 1.85 23.51
C VAL A 461 36.58 2.05 22.52
N TYR A 462 36.40 2.98 21.60
CA TYR A 462 37.39 3.30 20.58
C TYR A 462 37.86 4.75 20.71
N ASP A 463 39.17 4.97 20.67
CA ASP A 463 39.73 6.30 20.36
C ASP A 463 39.72 6.46 18.84
N ILE A 464 39.12 7.54 18.34
CA ILE A 464 39.14 7.86 16.92
C ILE A 464 39.98 9.11 16.74
N SER A 465 41.14 8.94 16.13
CA SER A 465 42.05 10.04 15.90
C SER A 465 41.70 10.78 14.59
N PRO A 466 42.06 12.08 14.49
CA PRO A 466 41.80 12.87 13.29
C PRO A 466 42.51 12.42 12.01
N ASN A 467 43.41 11.43 12.03
CA ASN A 467 43.97 10.86 10.81
C ASN A 467 43.19 9.59 10.36
N GLY A 468 42.09 9.26 11.05
CA GLY A 468 41.28 8.07 10.79
C GLY A 468 41.77 6.80 11.48
N GLU A 469 42.88 6.85 12.23
CA GLU A 469 43.36 5.73 13.03
C GLU A 469 42.42 5.52 14.24
N MET A 470 42.03 4.27 14.45
CA MET A 470 41.08 3.87 15.48
C MET A 470 41.75 2.86 16.40
N VAL A 471 41.73 3.11 17.71
CA VAL A 471 42.37 2.25 18.72
C VAL A 471 41.32 1.70 19.66
N ASP A 472 41.31 0.38 19.86
CA ASP A 472 40.45 -0.27 20.86
C ASP A 472 41.03 -0.04 22.26
N LEU A 473 40.30 0.72 23.07
CA LEU A 473 40.65 1.06 24.46
C LEU A 473 40.09 0.07 25.47
N THR A 474 39.24 -0.86 25.03
CA THR A 474 38.66 -1.92 25.86
C THR A 474 39.47 -3.21 25.86
N SER A 475 40.29 -3.42 24.85
CA SER A 475 41.24 -4.54 24.80
C SER A 475 42.40 -4.34 25.77
N ASP A 476 42.87 -5.43 26.39
CA ASP A 476 44.07 -5.42 27.23
C ASP A 476 45.33 -5.03 26.44
N ASP A 477 45.35 -5.39 25.15
CA ASP A 477 46.38 -5.01 24.20
C ASP A 477 45.84 -3.85 23.34
N LEU A 478 46.25 -2.62 23.66
CA LEU A 478 45.91 -1.42 22.88
C LEU A 478 46.31 -1.64 21.42
N ARG A 479 45.34 -1.99 20.58
CA ARG A 479 45.55 -2.34 19.18
C ARG A 479 44.78 -1.40 18.28
N THR A 480 45.43 -1.01 17.19
CA THR A 480 44.75 -0.35 16.08
C THR A 480 43.75 -1.33 15.47
N VAL A 481 42.52 -0.87 15.26
CA VAL A 481 41.43 -1.63 14.66
C VAL A 481 41.01 -1.01 13.33
N THR A 482 40.53 -1.86 12.44
CA THR A 482 39.99 -1.45 11.14
C THR A 482 38.53 -0.99 11.28
N GLN A 483 38.06 -0.24 10.27
CA GLN A 483 36.67 0.17 10.19
C GLN A 483 35.75 -1.06 10.14
N GLU A 484 36.13 -2.07 9.36
CA GLU A 484 35.38 -3.30 9.19
C GLU A 484 35.27 -4.09 10.51
N GLU A 485 36.31 -4.14 11.33
CA GLU A 485 36.26 -4.73 12.66
C GLU A 485 35.26 -4.01 13.57
N ILE A 486 35.28 -2.67 13.61
CA ILE A 486 34.33 -1.89 14.42
C ILE A 486 32.90 -2.16 13.95
N LEU A 487 32.62 -2.04 12.65
CA LEU A 487 31.28 -2.20 12.10
C LEU A 487 30.75 -3.65 12.20
N SER A 488 31.65 -4.64 12.31
CA SER A 488 31.26 -6.04 12.55
C SER A 488 30.71 -6.28 13.95
N TYR A 489 31.12 -5.45 14.92
CA TYR A 489 30.58 -5.51 16.27
C TYR A 489 29.16 -4.94 16.29
N GLN A 490 28.24 -5.66 16.91
CA GLN A 490 26.87 -5.22 17.14
C GLN A 490 26.49 -5.49 18.59
N CYS A 491 26.05 -4.45 19.29
CA CYS A 491 25.44 -4.63 20.60
C CYS A 491 23.97 -5.04 20.42
N ASP A 492 23.68 -6.31 20.67
CA ASP A 492 22.32 -6.82 20.77
C ASP A 492 22.01 -7.11 22.23
N LEU A 493 21.32 -6.17 22.87
CA LEU A 493 20.75 -6.38 24.21
C LEU A 493 19.69 -7.48 24.17
N SER A 494 19.62 -8.28 25.24
CA SER A 494 18.53 -9.24 25.44
C SER A 494 17.17 -8.53 25.46
N THR A 495 16.08 -9.24 25.19
CA THR A 495 14.74 -8.64 25.27
C THR A 495 14.49 -8.07 26.67
N GLU A 496 14.89 -8.78 27.73
CA GLU A 496 14.77 -8.34 29.11
C GLU A 496 15.54 -7.04 29.36
N GLU A 497 16.77 -6.95 28.85
CA GLU A 497 17.62 -5.76 28.97
C GLU A 497 17.03 -4.58 28.20
N LYS A 498 16.52 -4.81 26.99
CA LYS A 498 15.79 -3.79 26.21
C LYS A 498 14.58 -3.31 27.00
N VAL A 499 13.71 -4.23 27.46
CA VAL A 499 12.50 -3.93 28.23
C VAL A 499 12.82 -3.17 29.52
N GLU A 500 13.86 -3.56 30.25
CA GLU A 500 14.30 -2.87 31.46
C GLU A 500 14.79 -1.45 31.15
N GLY A 501 15.61 -1.30 30.09
CA GLY A 501 16.08 -0.01 29.61
C GLY A 501 14.93 0.94 29.27
N VAL A 502 13.96 0.47 28.48
CA VAL A 502 12.77 1.27 28.14
C VAL A 502 11.94 1.60 29.37
N LYS A 503 11.74 0.65 30.30
CA LYS A 503 10.98 0.89 31.53
C LYS A 503 11.62 1.94 32.43
N LYS A 504 12.96 1.96 32.54
CA LYS A 504 13.68 3.00 33.29
C LYS A 504 13.39 4.38 32.70
N VAL A 505 13.41 4.49 31.38
CA VAL A 505 13.16 5.75 30.67
C VAL A 505 11.71 6.21 30.84
N LEU A 506 10.74 5.29 30.69
CA LEU A 506 9.33 5.62 30.90
C LEU A 506 9.04 6.15 32.32
N LYS A 507 9.80 5.72 33.33
CA LYS A 507 9.68 6.24 34.71
C LYS A 507 10.20 7.66 34.87
N THR A 508 11.05 8.13 33.97
CA THR A 508 11.55 9.51 33.97
C THR A 508 10.60 10.49 33.29
N GLN A 509 9.56 10.00 32.62
CA GLN A 509 8.56 10.85 31.96
C GLN A 509 7.40 11.16 32.91
N GLU A 510 7.01 12.44 32.99
CA GLU A 510 5.81 12.87 33.74
C GLU A 510 4.53 12.24 33.16
N LYS A 511 4.46 12.10 31.82
CA LYS A 511 3.43 11.37 31.10
C LYS A 511 4.08 10.38 30.15
N PRO A 512 3.85 9.06 30.32
CA PRO A 512 4.42 8.06 29.43
C PRO A 512 4.06 8.31 27.97
N ASN A 513 5.05 8.33 27.08
CA ASN A 513 4.82 8.47 25.66
C ASN A 513 4.15 7.20 25.08
N PRO A 514 2.98 7.30 24.42
CA PRO A 514 2.26 6.13 23.89
C PRO A 514 3.02 5.32 22.83
N GLU A 515 3.91 5.94 22.07
CA GLU A 515 4.73 5.24 21.06
C GLU A 515 5.83 4.42 21.71
N ILE A 516 6.48 4.96 22.75
CA ILE A 516 7.46 4.21 23.55
C ILE A 516 6.78 3.02 24.24
N GLN A 517 5.57 3.23 24.78
CA GLN A 517 4.78 2.14 25.36
C GLN A 517 4.40 1.08 24.32
N ARG A 518 3.98 1.49 23.12
CA ARG A 518 3.68 0.55 22.04
C ARG A 518 4.91 -0.26 21.65
N LYS A 519 6.07 0.39 21.50
CA LYS A 519 7.34 -0.30 21.20
C LYS A 519 7.71 -1.29 22.29
N LEU A 520 7.48 -0.95 23.56
CA LEU A 520 7.70 -1.87 24.68
C LEU A 520 6.83 -3.13 24.58
N VAL A 521 5.57 -2.97 24.18
CA VAL A 521 4.65 -4.09 23.93
C VAL A 521 5.13 -4.91 22.72
N GLU A 522 5.55 -4.26 21.64
CA GLU A 522 6.11 -4.92 20.45
C GLU A 522 7.34 -5.77 20.80
N ILE A 523 8.32 -5.19 21.52
CA ILE A 523 9.51 -5.90 21.99
C ILE A 523 9.13 -7.13 22.84
N SER A 524 8.19 -6.95 23.78
CA SER A 524 7.74 -8.04 24.67
C SER A 524 6.92 -9.12 23.94
N THR A 525 6.25 -8.79 22.84
CA THR A 525 5.43 -9.73 22.08
C THR A 525 6.24 -10.50 21.05
N GLN A 526 7.25 -9.86 20.45
CA GLN A 526 8.19 -10.49 19.55
C GLN A 526 8.91 -11.66 20.23
N GLU A 527 9.39 -11.48 21.47
CA GLU A 527 10.05 -12.53 22.24
C GLU A 527 9.14 -13.74 22.50
N ARG A 528 7.86 -13.50 22.82
CA ARG A 528 6.88 -14.59 22.98
C ARG A 528 6.67 -15.36 21.68
N SER A 529 6.66 -14.66 20.55
CA SER A 529 6.54 -15.27 19.22
C SER A 529 7.78 -16.08 18.86
N ASP A 530 8.98 -15.54 19.07
CA ASP A 530 10.24 -16.19 18.74
C ASP A 530 10.47 -17.42 19.63
N LYS A 531 10.12 -17.32 20.91
CA LYS A 531 10.12 -18.47 21.84
C LYS A 531 9.12 -19.55 21.40
N ALA A 532 7.90 -19.17 21.03
CA ALA A 532 6.90 -20.11 20.54
C ALA A 532 7.34 -20.79 19.23
N LEU A 533 8.01 -20.05 18.33
CA LEU A 533 8.57 -20.58 17.09
C LEU A 533 9.71 -21.56 17.37
N SER A 534 10.64 -21.21 18.26
CA SER A 534 11.73 -22.10 18.69
C SER A 534 11.20 -23.40 19.31
N GLU A 535 10.23 -23.30 20.23
CA GLU A 535 9.58 -24.47 20.85
C GLU A 535 8.85 -25.33 19.79
N ALA A 536 8.24 -24.72 18.79
CA ALA A 536 7.60 -25.43 17.68
C ALA A 536 8.63 -26.14 16.78
N GLN A 537 9.78 -25.51 16.51
CA GLN A 537 10.89 -26.10 15.76
C GLN A 537 11.51 -27.29 16.51
N GLU A 538 11.75 -27.16 17.82
CA GLU A 538 12.23 -28.26 18.66
C GLU A 538 11.25 -29.43 18.67
N LYS A 539 9.95 -29.18 18.89
CA LYS A 539 8.91 -30.23 18.81
C LYS A 539 8.93 -30.90 17.44
N ARG A 540 9.04 -30.13 16.35
CA ARG A 540 9.12 -30.67 14.99
C ARG A 540 10.36 -31.56 14.79
N ALA A 541 11.52 -31.16 15.30
CA ALA A 541 12.74 -31.96 15.26
C ALA A 541 12.58 -33.29 16.01
N VAL A 542 11.96 -33.26 17.20
CA VAL A 542 11.63 -34.47 17.98
C VAL A 542 10.69 -35.39 17.21
N TYR A 543 9.63 -34.85 16.60
CA TYR A 543 8.70 -35.64 15.78
C TYR A 543 9.36 -36.22 14.53
N SER A 544 10.22 -35.47 13.86
CA SER A 544 10.99 -35.95 12.70
C SER A 544 11.88 -37.13 13.10
N LYS A 545 12.64 -37.00 14.18
CA LYS A 545 13.51 -38.06 14.71
C LYS A 545 12.70 -39.31 15.07
N LYS A 546 11.53 -39.14 15.71
CA LYS A 546 10.64 -40.25 16.06
C LYS A 546 10.00 -40.91 14.82
N ALA A 547 9.75 -40.15 13.76
CA ALA A 547 9.26 -40.67 12.50
C ALA A 547 10.34 -41.46 11.75
N GLU A 548 11.58 -40.96 11.73
CA GLU A 548 12.75 -41.67 11.19
C GLU A 548 13.02 -42.97 11.95
N GLU A 549 12.91 -42.95 13.27
CA GLU A 549 13.09 -44.14 14.11
C GLU A 549 11.97 -45.18 13.88
N ARG A 550 10.72 -44.74 13.72
CA ARG A 550 9.62 -45.61 13.29
C ARG A 550 9.82 -46.18 11.89
N LEU A 551 10.35 -45.40 10.95
CA LEU A 551 10.70 -45.86 9.61
C LEU A 551 11.84 -46.89 9.64
N ARG A 552 12.84 -46.73 10.53
CA ARG A 552 13.89 -47.73 10.76
C ARG A 552 13.37 -49.03 11.36
N VAL A 553 12.40 -48.96 12.27
CA VAL A 553 11.76 -50.13 12.88
C VAL A 553 10.86 -50.86 11.87
N LEU A 554 10.23 -50.13 10.95
CA LEU A 554 9.55 -50.67 9.77
C LEU A 554 10.59 -51.13 8.74
N LYS A 555 11.35 -52.19 9.06
CA LYS A 555 12.26 -52.85 8.11
C LYS A 555 11.50 -53.27 6.85
N PHE A 556 11.68 -52.51 5.76
CA PHE A 556 11.14 -52.75 4.41
C PHE A 556 11.83 -53.93 3.68
N GLU A 557 12.83 -54.56 4.29
CA GLU A 557 13.67 -55.58 3.63
C GLU A 557 12.94 -56.86 3.19
N PRO A 558 12.01 -57.48 3.95
CA PRO A 558 11.39 -58.73 3.51
C PRO A 558 10.47 -58.51 2.31
N THR A 559 9.75 -57.38 2.29
CA THR A 559 8.75 -57.08 1.25
C THR A 559 9.40 -56.61 -0.04
N ALA A 560 10.45 -55.79 0.04
CA ALA A 560 11.16 -55.32 -1.16
C ALA A 560 11.89 -56.47 -1.87
N LYS A 561 12.49 -57.40 -1.12
CA LYS A 561 13.17 -58.57 -1.68
C LYS A 561 12.19 -59.56 -2.33
N SER A 562 11.06 -59.83 -1.66
CA SER A 562 9.97 -60.67 -2.20
C SER A 562 9.36 -60.08 -3.48
N ILE A 563 9.16 -58.76 -3.53
CA ILE A 563 8.69 -58.06 -4.73
C ILE A 563 9.75 -58.13 -5.85
N LEU A 564 11.03 -57.95 -5.55
CA LEU A 564 12.12 -58.05 -6.53
C LEU A 564 12.30 -59.48 -7.10
N GLU A 565 12.13 -60.52 -6.28
CA GLU A 565 12.20 -61.92 -6.72
C GLU A 565 10.98 -62.32 -7.56
N GLY A 566 9.78 -61.87 -7.17
CA GLY A 566 8.57 -62.00 -7.99
C GLY A 566 8.68 -61.25 -9.33
N TRP A 567 9.34 -60.08 -9.33
CA TRP A 567 9.54 -59.26 -10.52
C TRP A 567 10.52 -59.88 -11.52
N LYS A 568 11.62 -60.49 -11.04
CA LYS A 568 12.55 -61.23 -11.91
C LYS A 568 11.88 -62.42 -12.58
N SER A 569 11.03 -63.13 -11.84
CA SER A 569 10.24 -64.23 -12.40
C SER A 569 9.26 -63.74 -13.49
N PHE A 570 8.68 -62.56 -13.30
CA PHE A 570 7.80 -61.93 -14.29
C PHE A 570 8.54 -61.50 -15.56
N GLU A 571 9.74 -60.91 -15.45
CA GLU A 571 10.57 -60.54 -16.62
C GLU A 571 11.01 -61.76 -17.44
N GLU A 572 11.28 -62.90 -16.78
CA GLU A 572 11.66 -64.14 -17.44
C GLU A 572 10.48 -64.78 -18.18
N ILE A 573 9.28 -64.74 -17.59
CA ILE A 573 8.03 -65.15 -18.25
C ILE A 573 7.74 -64.22 -19.45
N TYR A 574 7.97 -62.92 -19.30
CA TYR A 574 7.74 -61.91 -20.34
C TYR A 574 8.66 -62.06 -21.56
N LYS A 575 9.92 -62.44 -21.36
CA LYS A 575 10.87 -62.66 -22.47
C LYS A 575 10.52 -63.87 -23.33
N ASN A 576 9.88 -64.88 -22.74
CA ASN A 576 9.52 -66.13 -23.41
C ASN A 576 8.10 -66.12 -24.01
N LEU A 577 7.39 -64.99 -23.88
CA LEU A 577 5.97 -64.84 -24.22
C LEU A 577 5.72 -64.87 -25.73
N ASP A 578 6.69 -64.45 -26.55
CA ASP A 578 6.59 -64.47 -28.02
C ASP A 578 6.87 -65.87 -28.61
N GLU A 579 7.48 -66.78 -27.84
CA GLU A 579 7.93 -68.11 -28.31
C GLU A 579 7.02 -69.28 -27.90
N ASN A 580 6.05 -69.04 -27.01
CA ASN A 580 5.22 -70.11 -26.45
C ASN A 580 3.71 -69.79 -26.52
N ALA A 581 3.06 -70.30 -27.58
CA ALA A 581 1.63 -70.10 -27.86
C ALA A 581 0.71 -70.61 -26.73
N SER A 582 1.11 -71.67 -26.01
CA SER A 582 0.34 -72.19 -24.86
C SER A 582 0.32 -71.20 -23.70
N LEU A 583 1.40 -70.44 -23.50
CA LEU A 583 1.53 -69.44 -22.45
C LEU A 583 0.72 -68.18 -22.77
N GLN A 584 0.61 -67.82 -24.04
CA GLN A 584 -0.22 -66.70 -24.49
C GLN A 584 -1.70 -66.95 -24.21
N GLU A 585 -2.20 -68.15 -24.48
CA GLU A 585 -3.61 -68.52 -24.27
C GLU A 585 -3.97 -68.53 -22.77
N GLU A 586 -3.08 -69.04 -21.91
CA GLU A 586 -3.25 -69.07 -20.47
C GLU A 586 -3.23 -67.66 -19.85
N LEU A 587 -2.35 -66.78 -20.35
CA LEU A 587 -2.28 -65.37 -19.92
C LEU A 587 -3.51 -64.57 -20.37
N THR A 588 -4.00 -64.78 -21.60
CA THR A 588 -5.24 -64.16 -22.07
C THR A 588 -6.43 -64.56 -21.18
N LEU A 589 -6.49 -65.81 -20.73
CA LEU A 589 -7.50 -66.26 -19.75
C LEU A 589 -7.34 -65.57 -18.38
N MET A 590 -6.12 -65.50 -17.85
CA MET A 590 -5.87 -64.87 -16.53
C MET A 590 -6.16 -63.37 -16.51
N PHE A 591 -5.90 -62.67 -17.63
CA PHE A 591 -6.07 -61.22 -17.71
C PHE A 591 -7.40 -60.79 -18.36
N GLY A 592 -8.41 -61.67 -18.31
CA GLY A 592 -9.79 -61.33 -18.64
C GLY A 592 -10.05 -61.12 -20.14
N GLY A 593 -9.38 -61.90 -21.00
CA GLY A 593 -9.57 -61.86 -22.45
C GLY A 593 -8.76 -60.79 -23.17
N LYS A 594 -7.83 -60.12 -22.49
CA LYS A 594 -6.93 -59.15 -23.12
C LYS A 594 -5.99 -59.84 -24.11
N THR A 595 -5.75 -59.18 -25.24
CA THR A 595 -4.81 -59.67 -26.25
C THR A 595 -3.38 -59.67 -25.67
N PRO A 596 -2.50 -60.58 -26.13
CA PRO A 596 -1.11 -60.60 -25.71
C PRO A 596 -0.43 -59.23 -25.82
N GLU A 597 -0.74 -58.45 -26.85
CA GLU A 597 -0.22 -57.10 -27.07
C GLU A 597 -0.69 -56.08 -26.02
N GLU A 598 -1.95 -56.17 -25.57
CA GLU A 598 -2.47 -55.30 -24.49
C GLU A 598 -1.90 -55.66 -23.12
N ILE A 599 -1.64 -56.94 -22.89
CA ILE A 599 -0.94 -57.42 -21.69
C ILE A 599 0.51 -56.91 -21.73
N LYS A 600 1.15 -56.97 -22.91
CA LYS A 600 2.50 -56.48 -23.20
C LYS A 600 2.65 -54.99 -22.91
N ALA A 601 1.78 -54.17 -23.48
CA ALA A 601 1.78 -52.72 -23.28
C ALA A 601 1.52 -52.30 -21.82
N ASN A 602 0.63 -53.01 -21.11
CA ASN A 602 0.39 -52.74 -19.69
C ASN A 602 1.61 -53.12 -18.83
N ALA A 603 2.24 -54.25 -19.11
CA ALA A 603 3.47 -54.66 -18.42
C ALA A 603 4.61 -53.65 -18.63
N GLU A 604 4.80 -53.14 -19.84
CA GLU A 604 5.78 -52.09 -20.15
C GLU A 604 5.51 -50.78 -19.40
N SER A 605 4.24 -50.36 -19.32
CA SER A 605 3.86 -49.16 -18.55
C SER A 605 4.17 -49.32 -17.06
N ILE A 606 3.93 -50.50 -16.50
CA ILE A 606 4.25 -50.80 -15.10
C ILE A 606 5.77 -50.85 -14.91
N LEU A 607 6.52 -51.46 -15.82
CA LEU A 607 7.98 -51.54 -15.79
C LEU A 607 8.62 -50.14 -15.84
N GLN A 608 8.08 -49.24 -16.65
CA GLN A 608 8.54 -47.86 -16.74
C GLN A 608 8.30 -47.11 -15.42
N LYS A 609 7.09 -47.23 -14.84
CA LYS A 609 6.76 -46.63 -13.53
C LYS A 609 7.63 -47.17 -12.39
N ALA A 610 7.89 -48.47 -12.37
CA ALA A 610 8.75 -49.12 -11.38
C ALA A 610 10.22 -48.64 -11.50
N THR A 611 10.71 -48.47 -12.73
CA THR A 611 12.06 -47.96 -12.99
C THR A 611 12.20 -46.50 -12.53
N THR A 612 11.19 -45.66 -12.76
CA THR A 612 11.14 -44.29 -12.22
C THR A 612 11.15 -44.26 -10.70
N LEU A 613 10.38 -45.14 -10.05
CA LEU A 613 10.36 -45.29 -8.59
C LEU A 613 11.73 -45.72 -8.03
N LYS A 614 12.41 -46.66 -8.70
CA LYS A 614 13.77 -47.09 -8.31
C LYS A 614 14.79 -45.95 -8.42
N GLY A 615 14.68 -45.11 -9.46
CA GLY A 615 15.50 -43.91 -9.59
C GLY A 615 15.26 -42.87 -8.48
N LEU A 616 14.00 -42.69 -8.09
CA LEU A 616 13.64 -41.79 -6.99
C LEU A 616 14.14 -42.29 -5.62
N VAL A 617 14.08 -43.60 -5.37
CA VAL A 617 14.59 -44.21 -4.13
C VAL A 617 16.13 -44.14 -4.08
N GLY A 618 16.83 -44.45 -5.17
CA GLY A 618 18.30 -44.32 -5.23
C GLY A 618 18.80 -42.88 -5.07
N SER A 619 18.01 -41.88 -5.47
CA SER A 619 18.34 -40.46 -5.25
C SER A 619 18.19 -39.99 -3.80
N ARG A 620 17.49 -40.76 -2.95
CA ARG A 620 17.28 -40.49 -1.53
C ARG A 620 18.28 -41.17 -0.60
N GLU A 621 19.04 -42.16 -1.06
CA GLU A 621 20.13 -42.76 -0.26
C GLU A 621 21.46 -41.98 -0.41
N ASN A 622 21.56 -41.08 -1.39
CA ASN A 622 22.72 -40.20 -1.62
C ASN A 622 22.52 -38.75 -1.15
N LYS A 623 21.46 -38.47 -0.38
CA LYS A 623 21.22 -37.22 0.36
C LYS A 623 20.88 -37.57 1.80
#